data_AF-A0A2N2M389-F1
#
_entry.id   AF-A0A2N2M389-F1
#
_cell.length_a   1.000
_cell.length_b   1.000
_cell.length_c   1.000
_cell.angle_alpha   90.00
_cell.angle_beta   90.00
_cell.angle_gamma   90.00
#
_symmetry.space_group_name_H-M   'P 1'
#
loop_
_entity.id
_entity.type
_entity.pdbx_description
1 polymer ?
#
loop_
_entity_poly.entity_id
_entity_poly.type
_entity_poly.pdbx_seq_one_letter_code
_entity_poly.pdbx_strand_id
1 'polypeptide(L)'
;MKNQKQKSTSLLSGALILLVLSIFFLGIWTGLFAVHNWWAIIFWIPAISSITNLFQEIKRKNGFSFAIVSSISGILFPIAISFGFFMNVDWQQFTPLLIIIAGLILFQTGFLNSDEPIGKMAANFRSWIFSTGLAVITTGILFIVSLVLSKNNQNLSLSWFGIPFMICALGGFFFVVKSNAQTERSNLFVIVNLLTALIFFTIGFLAFAGLKLNFWGGAITFALYVLLSIVVIQIRK
;
A
#
# COMPACT_ATOMS: atom_id res chain seq x y z
N MET A 1 -41.40 1.81 -0.78
CA MET A 1 -41.25 0.57 -1.59
C MET A 1 -39.91 0.56 -2.35
N LYS A 2 -38.76 0.42 -1.67
CA LYS A 2 -37.41 0.47 -2.28
C LYS A 2 -36.58 -0.81 -2.08
N ASN A 3 -37.21 -1.93 -1.71
CA ASN A 3 -36.53 -3.14 -1.23
C ASN A 3 -36.50 -4.33 -2.20
N GLN A 4 -37.08 -4.23 -3.41
CA GLN A 4 -37.15 -5.37 -4.35
C GLN A 4 -36.01 -5.43 -5.37
N LYS A 5 -35.34 -4.31 -5.70
CA LYS A 5 -34.28 -4.28 -6.72
C LYS A 5 -32.93 -4.84 -6.26
N GLN A 6 -32.71 -4.95 -4.94
CA GLN A 6 -31.45 -5.42 -4.37
C GLN A 6 -31.40 -6.95 -4.18
N LYS A 7 -32.56 -7.63 -4.23
CA LYS A 7 -32.66 -9.07 -4.02
C LYS A 7 -32.26 -9.92 -5.23
N SER A 8 -32.37 -9.38 -6.46
CA SER A 8 -32.03 -10.12 -7.69
C SER A 8 -30.53 -10.16 -7.99
N THR A 9 -29.77 -9.13 -7.60
CA THR A 9 -28.32 -9.06 -7.85
C THR A 9 -27.52 -10.01 -6.96
N SER A 10 -27.95 -10.23 -5.71
CA SER A 10 -27.31 -11.21 -4.82
C SER A 10 -27.55 -12.66 -5.26
N LEU A 11 -28.74 -12.96 -5.81
CA LEU A 11 -29.05 -14.28 -6.38
C LEU A 11 -28.22 -14.58 -7.64
N LEU A 12 -28.02 -13.59 -8.51
CA LEU A 12 -27.19 -13.74 -9.71
C LEU A 12 -25.71 -13.99 -9.35
N SER A 13 -25.20 -13.26 -8.34
CA SER A 13 -23.82 -13.43 -7.85
C SER A 13 -23.61 -14.81 -7.22
N GLY A 14 -24.55 -15.27 -6.37
CA GLY A 14 -24.49 -16.61 -5.78
C GLY A 14 -24.57 -17.73 -6.82
N ALA A 15 -25.46 -17.62 -7.80
CA ALA A 15 -25.58 -18.59 -8.88
C ALA A 15 -24.31 -18.66 -9.75
N LEU A 16 -23.69 -17.51 -10.03
CA LEU A 16 -22.43 -17.45 -10.79
C LEU A 16 -21.27 -18.10 -10.03
N ILE A 17 -21.16 -17.85 -8.72
CA ILE A 17 -20.16 -18.49 -7.85
C ILE A 17 -20.34 -20.01 -7.86
N LEU A 18 -21.57 -20.49 -7.69
CA LEU A 18 -21.89 -21.92 -7.71
C LEU A 18 -21.58 -22.56 -9.07
N LEU A 19 -21.86 -21.86 -10.17
CA LEU A 19 -21.58 -22.35 -11.53
C LEU A 19 -20.07 -22.48 -11.77
N VAL A 20 -19.27 -21.48 -11.40
CA VAL A 20 -17.81 -21.53 -11.54
C VAL A 20 -17.21 -22.64 -10.69
N LEU A 21 -17.66 -22.78 -9.44
CA LEU A 21 -17.24 -23.88 -8.57
C LEU A 21 -17.62 -25.24 -9.17
N SER A 22 -18.84 -25.39 -9.70
CA SER A 22 -19.31 -26.65 -10.27
C SER A 22 -18.48 -27.09 -11.48
N ILE A 23 -18.18 -26.17 -12.40
CA ILE A 23 -17.31 -26.45 -13.57
C ILE A 23 -15.90 -26.85 -13.11
N PHE A 24 -15.37 -26.18 -12.11
CA PHE A 24 -14.04 -26.47 -11.57
C PHE A 24 -13.97 -27.85 -10.91
N PHE A 25 -14.94 -28.18 -10.06
CA PHE A 25 -15.04 -29.50 -9.41
C PHE A 25 -15.22 -30.63 -10.43
N LEU A 26 -16.01 -30.41 -11.48
CA LEU A 26 -16.12 -31.36 -12.60
C LEU A 26 -14.78 -31.59 -13.30
N GLY A 27 -14.01 -30.53 -13.53
CA GLY A 27 -12.68 -30.63 -14.13
C GLY A 27 -11.65 -31.38 -13.27
N ILE A 28 -11.73 -31.25 -11.94
CA ILE A 28 -10.90 -32.05 -11.01
C ILE A 28 -11.33 -33.51 -11.03
N TRP A 29 -12.64 -33.77 -10.92
CA TRP A 29 -13.16 -35.13 -10.84
C TRP A 29 -12.92 -35.95 -12.11
N THR A 30 -13.02 -35.30 -13.28
CA THR A 30 -12.71 -35.92 -14.59
C THR A 30 -11.20 -36.07 -14.84
N GLY A 31 -10.34 -35.58 -13.96
CA GLY A 31 -8.89 -35.61 -14.13
C GLY A 31 -8.38 -34.63 -15.20
N LEU A 32 -9.24 -33.75 -15.74
CA LEU A 32 -8.86 -32.70 -16.70
C LEU A 32 -7.89 -31.68 -16.07
N PHE A 33 -7.97 -31.48 -14.76
CA PHE A 33 -7.13 -30.55 -14.02
C PHE A 33 -6.32 -31.26 -12.93
N ALA A 34 -5.03 -31.47 -13.19
CA ALA A 34 -4.06 -31.92 -12.18
C ALA A 34 -3.50 -30.70 -11.40
N VAL A 35 -4.37 -29.98 -10.69
CA VAL A 35 -3.99 -28.75 -9.98
C VAL A 35 -3.62 -29.10 -8.54
N HIS A 36 -2.36 -28.85 -8.20
CA HIS A 36 -1.91 -28.86 -6.81
C HIS A 36 -2.58 -27.69 -6.05
N ASN A 37 -3.05 -27.93 -4.82
CA ASN A 37 -3.75 -26.92 -4.01
C ASN A 37 -5.08 -26.40 -4.60
N TRP A 38 -5.92 -27.28 -5.15
CA TRP A 38 -7.25 -26.93 -5.69
C TRP A 38 -8.14 -26.13 -4.72
N TRP A 39 -7.97 -26.34 -3.41
CA TRP A 39 -8.72 -25.64 -2.35
C TRP A 39 -8.46 -24.12 -2.36
N ALA A 40 -7.37 -23.64 -2.98
CA ALA A 40 -7.08 -22.22 -3.10
C ALA A 40 -8.16 -21.43 -3.86
N ILE A 41 -9.00 -22.10 -4.64
CA ILE A 41 -10.16 -21.46 -5.29
C ILE A 41 -11.13 -20.84 -4.28
N ILE A 42 -11.14 -21.27 -3.02
CA ILE A 42 -11.98 -20.68 -1.96
C ILE A 42 -11.66 -19.18 -1.77
N PHE A 43 -10.41 -18.77 -1.98
CA PHE A 43 -10.02 -17.35 -1.92
C PHE A 43 -10.65 -16.50 -3.03
N TRP A 44 -11.21 -17.11 -4.08
CA TRP A 44 -11.89 -16.37 -5.15
C TRP A 44 -13.27 -15.88 -4.72
N ILE A 45 -13.90 -16.51 -3.72
CA ILE A 45 -15.22 -16.13 -3.22
C ILE A 45 -15.25 -14.65 -2.76
N PRO A 46 -14.37 -14.21 -1.82
CA PRO A 46 -14.32 -12.80 -1.43
C PRO A 46 -13.90 -11.90 -2.60
N ALA A 47 -13.01 -12.36 -3.49
CA ALA A 47 -12.60 -11.59 -4.67
C ALA A 47 -13.77 -11.32 -5.62
N ILE A 48 -14.59 -12.31 -5.94
CA ILE A 48 -15.77 -12.16 -6.81
C ILE A 48 -16.81 -11.23 -6.16
N SER A 49 -16.99 -11.32 -4.84
CA SER A 49 -17.84 -10.39 -4.09
C SER A 49 -17.33 -8.95 -4.24
N SER A 50 -16.03 -8.73 -4.06
CA SER A 50 -15.39 -7.43 -4.23
C SER A 50 -15.46 -6.91 -5.67
N ILE A 51 -15.35 -7.77 -6.69
CA ILE A 51 -15.55 -7.40 -8.11
C ILE A 51 -16.96 -6.83 -8.31
N THR A 52 -17.97 -7.51 -7.75
CA THR A 52 -19.37 -7.09 -7.88
C THR A 52 -19.59 -5.73 -7.24
N ASN A 53 -19.04 -5.51 -6.04
CA ASN A 53 -19.09 -4.23 -5.34
C ASN A 53 -18.36 -3.13 -6.11
N LEU A 54 -17.18 -3.41 -6.67
CA LEU A 54 -16.41 -2.49 -7.49
C LEU A 54 -17.22 -2.01 -8.70
N PHE A 55 -17.84 -2.93 -9.44
CA PHE A 55 -18.67 -2.57 -10.60
C PHE A 55 -19.90 -1.74 -10.22
N GLN A 56 -20.54 -2.04 -9.09
CA GLN A 56 -21.67 -1.25 -8.59
C GLN A 56 -21.22 0.17 -8.24
N GLU A 57 -20.07 0.31 -7.57
CA GLU A 57 -19.55 1.60 -7.15
C GLU A 57 -19.08 2.47 -8.32
N ILE A 58 -18.41 1.87 -9.32
CA ILE A 58 -18.03 2.56 -10.56
C ILE A 58 -19.28 3.08 -11.29
N LYS A 59 -20.36 2.29 -11.36
CA LYS A 59 -21.63 2.71 -11.96
C LYS A 59 -22.31 3.86 -11.22
N ARG A 60 -22.07 3.98 -9.90
CA ARG A 60 -22.65 5.03 -9.05
C ARG A 60 -22.03 6.42 -9.31
N LYS A 61 -20.94 6.51 -10.08
CA LYS A 61 -20.25 7.77 -10.49
C LYS A 61 -19.83 8.69 -9.33
N ASN A 62 -19.60 8.16 -8.13
CA ASN A 62 -19.25 8.96 -6.93
C ASN A 62 -17.75 9.28 -6.79
N GLY A 63 -17.02 9.43 -7.90
CA GLY A 63 -15.57 9.63 -7.87
C GLY A 63 -14.80 8.44 -7.26
N PHE A 64 -13.55 8.67 -6.87
CA PHE A 64 -12.70 7.62 -6.27
C PHE A 64 -12.97 7.52 -4.77
N SER A 65 -13.92 6.65 -4.39
CA SER A 65 -14.39 6.47 -3.02
C SER A 65 -13.63 5.39 -2.26
N PHE A 66 -13.78 5.37 -0.92
CA PHE A 66 -13.20 4.34 -0.07
C PHE A 66 -13.71 2.94 -0.44
N ALA A 67 -14.96 2.82 -0.89
CA ALA A 67 -15.54 1.58 -1.37
C ALA A 67 -14.81 1.03 -2.60
N ILE A 68 -14.36 1.88 -3.53
CA ILE A 68 -13.55 1.46 -4.68
C ILE A 68 -12.22 0.89 -4.21
N VAL A 69 -11.48 1.62 -3.36
CA VAL A 69 -10.17 1.19 -2.84
C VAL A 69 -10.28 -0.13 -2.06
N SER A 70 -11.28 -0.24 -1.17
CA SER A 70 -11.51 -1.45 -0.40
C SER A 70 -11.89 -2.63 -1.31
N SER A 71 -12.66 -2.38 -2.37
CA SER A 71 -13.02 -3.43 -3.33
C SER A 71 -11.79 -3.88 -4.14
N ILE A 72 -10.94 -2.96 -4.61
CA ILE A 72 -9.68 -3.31 -5.29
C ILE A 72 -8.77 -4.13 -4.37
N SER A 73 -8.63 -3.73 -3.11
CA SER A 73 -7.86 -4.49 -2.10
C SER A 73 -8.40 -5.91 -1.91
N GLY A 74 -9.72 -6.04 -1.77
CA GLY A 74 -10.41 -7.32 -1.65
C GLY A 74 -10.35 -8.21 -2.89
N ILE A 75 -9.98 -7.66 -4.04
CA ILE A 75 -9.71 -8.42 -5.27
C ILE A 75 -8.24 -8.85 -5.31
N LEU A 76 -7.31 -7.90 -5.15
CA LEU A 76 -5.89 -8.13 -5.37
C LEU A 76 -5.30 -9.15 -4.39
N PHE A 77 -5.58 -9.02 -3.09
CA PHE A 77 -4.99 -9.92 -2.08
C PHE A 77 -5.44 -11.38 -2.24
N PRO A 78 -6.74 -11.69 -2.29
CA PRO A 78 -7.18 -13.08 -2.40
C PRO A 78 -6.77 -13.74 -3.72
N ILE A 79 -6.80 -12.99 -4.83
CA ILE A 79 -6.33 -13.50 -6.13
C ILE A 79 -4.84 -13.79 -6.08
N ALA A 80 -4.03 -12.89 -5.54
CA ALA A 80 -2.59 -13.11 -5.41
C ALA A 80 -2.30 -14.35 -4.56
N ILE A 81 -2.89 -14.45 -3.36
CA ILE A 81 -2.70 -15.61 -2.48
C ILE A 81 -3.11 -16.91 -3.18
N SER A 82 -4.26 -16.93 -3.86
CA SER A 82 -4.69 -18.10 -4.62
C SER A 82 -3.70 -18.48 -5.71
N PHE A 83 -3.15 -17.49 -6.42
CA PHE A 83 -2.15 -17.72 -7.47
C PHE A 83 -0.86 -18.30 -6.90
N GLY A 84 -0.39 -17.81 -5.75
CA GLY A 84 0.77 -18.35 -5.05
C GLY A 84 0.60 -19.84 -4.70
N PHE A 85 -0.59 -20.23 -4.22
CA PHE A 85 -0.90 -21.62 -3.93
C PHE A 85 -0.99 -22.50 -5.18
N PHE A 86 -1.64 -22.04 -6.25
CA PHE A 86 -1.76 -22.81 -7.50
C PHE A 86 -0.40 -23.06 -8.16
N MET A 87 0.49 -22.09 -8.09
CA MET A 87 1.85 -22.20 -8.64
C MET A 87 2.80 -22.96 -7.70
N ASN A 88 2.35 -23.34 -6.50
CA ASN A 88 3.16 -23.97 -5.45
C ASN A 88 4.49 -23.25 -5.18
N VAL A 89 4.46 -21.91 -5.19
CA VAL A 89 5.65 -21.08 -5.03
C VAL A 89 6.02 -21.01 -3.55
N ASP A 90 7.32 -21.05 -3.26
CA ASP A 90 7.83 -20.82 -1.91
C ASP A 90 7.40 -19.44 -1.38
N TRP A 91 6.88 -19.40 -0.15
CA TRP A 91 6.49 -18.17 0.53
C TRP A 91 7.58 -17.10 0.50
N GLN A 92 8.86 -17.49 0.65
CA GLN A 92 9.96 -16.53 0.62
C GLN A 92 10.07 -15.79 -0.73
N GLN A 93 9.80 -16.49 -1.84
CA GLN A 93 9.82 -15.92 -3.19
C GLN A 93 8.54 -15.13 -3.49
N PHE A 94 7.44 -15.50 -2.85
CA PHE A 94 6.13 -14.91 -3.08
C PHE A 94 5.85 -13.64 -2.25
N THR A 95 6.39 -13.53 -1.02
CA THR A 95 6.19 -12.38 -0.13
C THR A 95 6.48 -11.02 -0.77
N PRO A 96 7.55 -10.82 -1.58
CA PRO A 96 7.82 -9.54 -2.21
C PRO A 96 6.67 -9.04 -3.10
N LEU A 97 5.95 -9.95 -3.77
CA LEU A 97 4.78 -9.61 -4.57
C LEU A 97 3.65 -9.07 -3.69
N LEU A 98 3.39 -9.71 -2.54
CA LEU A 98 2.39 -9.25 -1.58
C LEU A 98 2.75 -7.87 -1.01
N ILE A 99 4.02 -7.59 -0.77
CA ILE A 99 4.51 -6.27 -0.35
C ILE A 99 4.21 -5.24 -1.45
N ILE A 100 4.49 -5.52 -2.72
CA ILE A 100 4.18 -4.61 -3.84
C ILE A 100 2.68 -4.33 -3.90
N ILE A 101 1.84 -5.36 -3.78
CA ILE A 101 0.37 -5.21 -3.78
C ILE A 101 -0.09 -4.33 -2.61
N ALA A 102 0.44 -4.55 -1.41
CA ALA A 102 0.14 -3.71 -0.25
C ALA A 102 0.53 -2.24 -0.50
N GLY A 103 1.71 -2.03 -1.09
CA GLY A 103 2.19 -0.70 -1.45
C GLY A 103 1.34 -0.03 -2.53
N LEU A 104 0.87 -0.77 -3.54
CA LEU A 104 -0.07 -0.27 -4.56
C LEU A 104 -1.42 0.12 -3.94
N ILE A 105 -1.90 -0.65 -2.97
CA ILE A 105 -3.15 -0.35 -2.26
C ILE A 105 -3.02 0.92 -1.41
N LEU A 106 -1.90 1.10 -0.72
CA LEU A 106 -1.61 2.35 -0.01
C LEU A 106 -1.46 3.51 -1.00
N PHE A 107 -0.72 3.32 -2.09
CA PHE A 107 -0.53 4.34 -3.11
C PHE A 107 -1.86 4.82 -3.71
N GLN A 108 -2.74 3.88 -4.10
CA GLN A 108 -4.04 4.26 -4.67
C GLN A 108 -4.93 4.98 -3.65
N THR A 109 -4.79 4.70 -2.36
CA THR A 109 -5.52 5.38 -1.28
C THR A 109 -5.27 6.89 -1.30
N GLY A 110 -4.12 7.33 -1.80
CA GLY A 110 -3.82 8.76 -1.99
C GLY A 110 -4.75 9.46 -3.00
N PHE A 111 -5.37 8.72 -3.93
CA PHE A 111 -6.34 9.26 -4.88
C PHE A 111 -7.76 9.39 -4.30
N LEU A 112 -7.98 8.98 -3.04
CA LEU A 112 -9.28 9.14 -2.40
C LEU A 112 -9.73 10.60 -2.46
N ASN A 113 -10.94 10.77 -2.96
CA ASN A 113 -11.62 12.05 -3.10
C ASN A 113 -13.10 11.85 -2.79
N SER A 114 -13.41 11.61 -1.52
CA SER A 114 -14.78 11.49 -1.02
C SER A 114 -15.01 12.44 0.15
N ASP A 115 -16.25 12.89 0.31
CA ASP A 115 -16.68 13.76 1.41
C ASP A 115 -16.79 13.03 2.76
N GLU A 116 -16.65 11.71 2.74
CA GLU A 116 -16.65 10.85 3.92
C GLU A 116 -15.47 11.20 4.85
N PRO A 117 -15.59 10.96 6.17
CA PRO A 117 -14.53 11.28 7.14
C PRO A 117 -13.15 10.70 6.76
N ILE A 118 -13.14 9.47 6.24
CA ILE A 118 -11.92 8.77 5.78
C ILE A 118 -11.34 9.46 4.54
N GLY A 119 -12.17 9.89 3.60
CA GLY A 119 -11.74 10.60 2.40
C GLY A 119 -11.10 11.95 2.72
N LYS A 120 -11.69 12.71 3.65
CA LYS A 120 -11.12 13.98 4.15
C LYS A 120 -9.78 13.76 4.86
N MET A 121 -9.67 12.72 5.68
CA MET A 121 -8.41 12.35 6.33
C MET A 121 -7.34 11.98 5.30
N ALA A 122 -7.68 11.13 4.31
CA ALA A 122 -6.78 10.74 3.24
C ALA A 122 -6.31 11.95 2.40
N ALA A 123 -7.20 12.91 2.12
CA ALA A 123 -6.85 14.13 1.40
C ALA A 123 -5.84 14.99 2.19
N ASN A 124 -5.98 15.07 3.51
CA ASN A 124 -5.05 15.82 4.37
C ASN A 124 -3.65 15.20 4.41
N PHE A 125 -3.56 13.87 4.43
CA PHE A 125 -2.30 13.12 4.46
C PHE A 125 -1.87 12.59 3.09
N ARG A 126 -2.43 13.11 1.99
CA ARG A 126 -2.23 12.58 0.63
C ARG A 126 -0.75 12.42 0.25
N SER A 127 0.09 13.40 0.57
CA SER A 127 1.54 13.32 0.29
C SER A 127 2.21 12.19 1.06
N TRP A 128 1.85 11.98 2.33
CA TRP A 128 2.35 10.87 3.14
C TRP A 128 1.87 9.52 2.62
N ILE A 129 0.60 9.40 2.25
CA ILE A 129 0.02 8.15 1.73
C ILE A 129 0.71 7.73 0.44
N PHE A 130 0.88 8.64 -0.52
CA PHE A 130 1.58 8.33 -1.77
C PHE A 130 3.04 7.93 -1.54
N SER A 131 3.76 8.70 -0.75
CA SER A 131 5.16 8.46 -0.44
C SER A 131 5.37 7.14 0.31
N THR A 132 4.50 6.83 1.28
CA THR A 132 4.52 5.55 1.99
C THR A 132 4.21 4.39 1.04
N GLY A 133 3.19 4.52 0.19
CA GLY A 133 2.86 3.51 -0.82
C GLY A 133 4.03 3.23 -1.75
N LEU A 134 4.69 4.27 -2.25
CA LEU A 134 5.91 4.14 -3.05
C LEU A 134 7.05 3.47 -2.28
N ALA A 135 7.28 3.85 -1.02
CA ALA A 135 8.31 3.22 -0.18
C ALA A 135 8.07 1.70 -0.01
N VAL A 136 6.81 1.28 0.20
CA VAL A 136 6.46 -0.14 0.30
C VAL A 136 6.65 -0.86 -1.05
N ILE A 137 6.23 -0.25 -2.18
CA ILE A 137 6.48 -0.81 -3.52
C ILE A 137 7.97 -0.99 -3.76
N THR A 138 8.78 0.04 -3.49
CA THR A 138 10.23 -0.03 -3.62
C THR A 138 10.83 -1.11 -2.73
N THR A 139 10.33 -1.29 -1.50
CA THR A 139 10.76 -2.37 -0.62
C THR A 139 10.54 -3.73 -1.27
N GLY A 140 9.35 -4.00 -1.81
CA GLY A 140 9.05 -5.25 -2.50
C GLY A 140 9.92 -5.47 -3.74
N ILE A 141 10.17 -4.42 -4.54
CA ILE A 141 11.08 -4.49 -5.70
C ILE A 141 12.51 -4.83 -5.26
N LEU A 142 13.02 -4.16 -4.23
CA LEU A 142 14.37 -4.41 -3.71
C LEU A 142 14.51 -5.84 -3.16
N PHE A 143 13.47 -6.38 -2.53
CA PHE A 143 13.45 -7.79 -2.14
C PHE A 143 13.56 -8.72 -3.36
N ILE A 144 12.81 -8.48 -4.45
CA ILE A 144 12.92 -9.29 -5.67
C ILE A 144 14.33 -9.21 -6.25
N VAL A 145 14.87 -7.99 -6.39
CA VAL A 145 16.25 -7.78 -6.85
C VAL A 145 17.23 -8.55 -5.96
N SER A 146 17.00 -8.55 -4.63
CA SER A 146 17.86 -9.26 -3.70
C SER A 146 17.83 -10.77 -3.83
N LEU A 147 16.66 -11.35 -4.09
CA LEU A 147 16.52 -12.78 -4.34
C LEU A 147 17.24 -13.18 -5.64
N VAL A 148 17.13 -12.37 -6.69
CA VAL A 148 17.78 -12.62 -7.98
C VAL A 148 19.31 -12.52 -7.85
N LEU A 149 19.82 -11.48 -7.17
CA LEU A 149 21.25 -11.28 -7.00
C LEU A 149 21.89 -12.32 -6.06
N SER A 150 21.19 -12.70 -4.99
CA SER A 150 21.63 -13.77 -4.09
C SER A 150 21.81 -15.10 -4.83
N LYS A 151 20.90 -15.43 -5.75
CA LYS A 151 21.03 -16.63 -6.60
C LYS A 151 22.25 -16.60 -7.52
N ASN A 152 22.72 -15.41 -7.90
CA ASN A 152 23.88 -15.20 -8.76
C ASN A 152 25.19 -15.01 -7.98
N ASN A 153 25.23 -15.34 -6.68
CA ASN A 153 26.38 -15.12 -5.79
C ASN A 153 26.87 -13.66 -5.76
N GLN A 154 25.99 -12.69 -6.04
CA GLN A 154 26.30 -11.28 -5.90
C GLN A 154 25.78 -10.78 -4.55
N ASN A 155 26.69 -10.29 -3.71
CA ASN A 155 26.33 -9.71 -2.43
C ASN A 155 25.77 -8.29 -2.65
N LEU A 156 24.47 -8.11 -2.46
CA LEU A 156 23.94 -6.79 -2.16
C LEU A 156 24.45 -6.36 -0.80
N SER A 157 25.00 -5.16 -0.73
CA SER A 157 25.27 -4.51 0.56
C SER A 157 24.00 -4.49 1.40
N LEU A 158 24.11 -4.81 2.70
CA LEU A 158 23.00 -4.83 3.64
C LEU A 158 22.23 -3.51 3.64
N SER A 159 22.80 -2.40 3.15
CA SER A 159 22.29 -1.04 3.27
C SER A 159 21.06 -0.65 2.42
N TRP A 160 20.58 -1.50 1.51
CA TRP A 160 19.48 -1.12 0.59
C TRP A 160 18.16 -0.78 1.29
N PHE A 161 17.94 -1.27 2.53
CA PHE A 161 16.73 -0.99 3.31
C PHE A 161 16.59 0.49 3.70
N GLY A 162 17.62 1.32 3.55
CA GLY A 162 17.54 2.76 3.80
C GLY A 162 16.71 3.51 2.76
N ILE A 163 16.65 3.02 1.52
CA ILE A 163 16.00 3.71 0.39
C ILE A 163 14.49 3.93 0.65
N PRO A 164 13.70 2.91 1.06
CA PRO A 164 12.28 3.10 1.39
C PRO A 164 12.01 4.20 2.44
N PHE A 165 12.84 4.29 3.48
CA PHE A 165 12.68 5.32 4.52
C PHE A 165 12.92 6.73 3.98
N MET A 166 13.93 6.89 3.12
CA MET A 166 14.18 8.17 2.44
C MET A 166 13.01 8.53 1.51
N ILE A 167 12.45 7.58 0.76
CA ILE A 167 11.27 7.79 -0.08
C ILE A 167 10.06 8.21 0.79
N CYS A 168 9.86 7.57 1.94
CA CYS A 168 8.80 7.90 2.90
C CYS A 168 8.94 9.32 3.45
N ALA A 169 10.18 9.76 3.74
CA ALA A 169 10.46 11.11 4.23
C ALA A 169 10.08 12.20 3.22
N LEU A 170 10.17 11.93 1.91
CA LEU A 170 9.76 12.89 0.87
C LEU A 170 8.29 13.30 1.02
N GLY A 171 7.41 12.41 1.47
CA GLY A 171 6.00 12.71 1.71
C GLY A 171 5.79 13.83 2.73
N GLY A 172 6.58 13.80 3.81
CA GLY A 172 6.58 14.85 4.83
C GLY A 172 7.17 16.16 4.35
N PHE A 173 8.25 16.13 3.56
CA PHE A 173 8.80 17.35 2.95
C PHE A 173 7.80 18.00 1.98
N PHE A 174 7.17 17.21 1.10
CA PHE A 174 6.12 17.70 0.21
C PHE A 174 4.92 18.26 0.99
N PHE A 175 4.55 17.63 2.10
CA PHE A 175 3.51 18.13 2.99
C PHE A 175 3.86 19.52 3.52
N VAL A 176 5.08 19.71 4.04
CA VAL A 176 5.56 20.99 4.60
C VAL A 176 5.57 22.07 3.52
N VAL A 177 6.14 21.79 2.34
CA VAL A 177 6.17 22.73 1.20
C VAL A 177 4.76 23.15 0.79
N LYS A 178 3.84 22.19 0.61
CA LYS A 178 2.44 22.47 0.25
C LYS A 178 1.72 23.27 1.34
N SER A 179 1.98 22.96 2.61
CA SER A 179 1.37 23.67 3.74
C SER A 179 1.89 25.09 3.89
N ASN A 180 3.13 25.37 3.50
CA ASN A 180 3.67 26.73 3.54
C ASN A 180 3.03 27.63 2.48
N ALA A 181 2.61 27.06 1.35
CA ALA A 181 1.83 27.77 0.34
C ALA A 181 0.37 28.03 0.74
N GLN A 182 -0.13 27.42 1.83
CA GLN A 182 -1.51 27.54 2.31
C GLN A 182 -1.53 28.13 3.73
N THR A 183 -1.87 29.42 3.85
CA THR A 183 -1.75 30.21 5.08
C THR A 183 -2.58 29.67 6.26
N GLU A 184 -3.62 28.88 6.00
CA GLU A 184 -4.62 28.48 7.02
C GLU A 184 -4.21 27.35 7.99
N ARG A 185 -3.08 26.65 7.75
CA ARG A 185 -2.70 25.50 8.61
C ARG A 185 -2.02 25.94 9.91
N SER A 186 -2.14 25.17 11.00
CA SER A 186 -1.45 25.51 12.26
C SER A 186 0.07 25.26 12.18
N ASN A 187 0.86 26.15 12.78
CA ASN A 187 2.33 26.03 12.79
C ASN A 187 2.79 24.72 13.45
N LEU A 188 2.13 24.31 14.54
CA LEU A 188 2.43 23.05 15.24
C LEU A 188 2.33 21.84 14.33
N PHE A 189 1.30 21.78 13.48
CA PHE A 189 1.09 20.64 12.59
C PHE A 189 2.20 20.56 11.52
N VAL A 190 2.67 21.69 11.01
CA VAL A 190 3.78 21.75 10.05
C VAL A 190 5.09 21.28 10.70
N ILE A 191 5.39 21.74 11.92
CA ILE A 191 6.59 21.37 12.66
C ILE A 191 6.62 19.85 12.92
N VAL A 192 5.52 19.26 13.41
CA VAL A 192 5.46 17.83 13.69
C VAL A 192 5.70 16.99 12.42
N ASN A 193 5.12 17.40 11.28
CA ASN A 193 5.34 16.73 10.02
C ASN A 193 6.78 16.85 9.52
N LEU A 194 7.40 18.02 9.68
CA LEU A 194 8.81 18.25 9.33
C LEU A 194 9.75 17.39 10.18
N LEU A 195 9.54 17.37 11.50
CA LEU A 195 10.33 16.54 12.41
C LEU A 195 10.21 15.05 12.06
N THR A 196 8.98 14.59 11.80
CA THR A 196 8.74 13.20 11.38
C THR A 196 9.47 12.87 10.07
N ALA A 197 9.40 13.77 9.08
CA ALA A 197 10.11 13.61 7.81
C ALA A 197 11.63 13.51 8.00
N LEU A 198 12.19 14.41 8.82
CA LEU A 198 13.61 14.46 9.13
C LEU A 198 14.08 13.19 9.84
N ILE A 199 13.31 12.68 10.81
CA ILE A 199 13.61 11.41 11.51
C ILE A 199 13.67 10.25 10.52
N PHE A 200 12.65 10.09 9.68
CA PHE A 200 12.65 9.03 8.67
C PHE A 200 13.80 9.17 7.67
N PHE A 201 14.11 10.39 7.24
CA PHE A 201 15.22 10.65 6.34
C PHE A 201 16.56 10.25 6.95
N THR A 202 16.81 10.63 8.21
CA THR A 202 18.07 10.30 8.88
C THR A 202 18.20 8.80 9.14
N ILE A 203 17.13 8.12 9.58
CA ILE A 203 17.12 6.66 9.72
C ILE A 203 17.45 6.01 8.38
N GLY A 204 16.78 6.44 7.30
CA GLY A 204 17.01 5.93 5.95
C GLY A 204 18.42 6.19 5.43
N PHE A 205 18.94 7.39 5.65
CA PHE A 205 20.29 7.77 5.23
C PHE A 205 21.38 6.97 5.96
N LEU A 206 21.24 6.80 7.28
CA LEU A 206 22.20 6.02 8.07
C LEU A 206 22.19 4.54 7.68
N ALA A 207 20.99 3.99 7.52
CA ALA A 207 20.79 2.65 6.99
C ALA A 207 21.48 2.46 5.63
N PHE A 208 21.26 3.40 4.71
CA PHE A 208 21.84 3.40 3.37
C PHE A 208 23.36 3.57 3.37
N ALA A 209 23.90 4.42 4.25
CA ALA A 209 25.33 4.65 4.37
C ALA A 209 26.05 3.55 5.19
N GLY A 210 25.32 2.62 5.81
CA GLY A 210 25.89 1.62 6.73
C GLY A 210 26.49 2.24 7.99
N LEU A 211 26.06 3.45 8.36
CA LEU A 211 26.60 4.21 9.47
C LEU A 211 25.83 3.88 10.75
N LYS A 212 26.55 3.73 11.86
CA LYS A 212 25.97 3.63 13.21
C LYS A 212 25.96 5.00 13.86
N LEU A 213 24.83 5.40 14.41
CA LEU A 213 24.75 6.62 15.23
C LEU A 213 25.47 6.39 16.57
N ASN A 214 26.51 7.17 16.82
CA ASN A 214 27.01 7.37 18.17
C ASN A 214 26.17 8.45 18.89
N PHE A 215 26.36 8.57 20.21
CA PHE A 215 25.63 9.54 21.03
C PHE A 215 25.74 10.97 20.48
N TRP A 216 26.95 11.39 20.09
CA TRP A 216 27.21 12.73 19.54
C TRP A 216 26.52 12.98 18.20
N GLY A 217 26.49 12.00 17.30
CA GLY A 217 25.73 12.08 16.06
C GLY A 217 24.23 12.23 16.32
N GLY A 218 23.72 11.55 17.36
CA GLY A 218 22.34 11.73 17.82
C GLY A 218 22.05 13.14 18.33
N ALA A 219 22.95 13.70 19.14
CA ALA A 219 22.81 15.05 19.67
C ALA A 219 22.85 16.12 18.55
N ILE A 220 23.77 15.99 17.59
CA ILE A 220 23.90 16.93 16.47
C ILE A 220 22.67 16.87 15.55
N THR A 221 22.19 15.67 15.22
CA THR A 221 20.98 15.52 14.39
C THR A 221 19.76 16.12 15.07
N PHE A 222 19.60 15.91 16.38
CA PHE A 222 18.54 16.55 17.16
C PHE A 222 18.64 18.09 17.15
N ALA A 223 19.82 18.65 17.39
CA ALA A 223 20.02 20.09 17.37
C ALA A 223 19.67 20.71 15.99
N LEU A 224 20.07 20.05 14.90
CA LEU A 224 19.72 20.46 13.53
C LEU A 224 18.20 20.45 13.30
N TYR A 225 17.48 19.46 13.83
CA TYR A 225 16.03 19.37 13.69
C TYR A 225 15.30 20.51 14.41
N VAL A 226 15.76 20.86 15.62
CA VAL A 226 15.21 21.99 16.38
C VAL A 226 15.46 23.29 15.63
N LEU A 227 16.68 23.50 15.13
CA LEU A 227 17.04 24.70 14.38
C LEU A 227 16.22 24.84 13.10
N LEU A 228 16.09 23.77 12.30
CA LEU A 228 15.25 23.76 11.10
C LEU A 228 13.77 24.06 11.43
N SER A 229 13.26 23.52 12.53
CA SER A 229 11.90 23.79 12.98
C SER A 229 11.69 25.27 13.32
N ILE A 230 12.66 25.90 14.00
CA ILE A 230 12.63 27.34 14.33
C ILE A 230 12.66 28.18 13.04
N VAL A 231 13.52 27.85 12.08
CA VAL A 231 13.62 28.56 10.80
C VAL A 231 12.29 28.51 10.03
N VAL A 232 11.64 27.34 9.98
CA VAL A 232 10.33 27.20 9.32
C VAL A 232 9.24 28.03 10.01
N ILE A 233 9.28 28.16 11.34
CA ILE A 233 8.36 29.03 12.08
C ILE A 233 8.60 30.50 11.74
N GLN A 234 9.86 30.94 11.64
CA GLN A 234 10.21 32.33 11.35
C GLN A 234 9.80 32.75 9.94
N ILE A 235 9.95 31.87 8.95
CA ILE A 235 9.55 32.14 7.55
C ILE A 235 8.03 32.36 7.41
N ARG A 236 7.23 31.84 8.35
CA ARG A 236 5.77 31.86 8.29
C ARG A 236 5.11 33.00 9.07
N LYS A 237 5.90 33.81 9.79
CA LYS A 237 5.44 35.04 10.45
C LYS A 237 5.47 36.19 9.45
#